data_AF-A0A9Y2I863-F1
#
_entry.id   AF-A0A9Y2I863-F1
#
_cell.length_a   1.000
_cell.length_b   1.000
_cell.length_c   1.000
_cell.angle_alpha   90.00
_cell.angle_beta   90.00
_cell.angle_gamma   90.00
#
_symmetry.space_group_name_H-M   'P 1'
#
loop_
_entity.id
_entity.type
_entity.pdbx_description
1 polymer ?
#
loop_
_entity_poly.entity_id
_entity_poly.type
_entity_poly.pdbx_seq_one_letter_code
_entity_poly.pdbx_strand_id
1 'polypeptide(L)'
;MAVASTAGVAALAPAAADAATSCSSVTTPTLLRGCSLYDNQFILSAPEENYNLLMRPDGNLVEYRARACWSSRTSGAGNYATYTQLGSLVVYNNRGVPLWSSNTNGGGTTVSINDLGGALYVGTTKIFGGSCAPGNPV
;
A
#
# COMPACT_ATOMS: atom_id res chain seq x y z
N MET A 1 56.38 31.76 -6.74
CA MET A 1 54.99 32.09 -6.34
C MET A 1 54.11 31.48 -7.42
N ALA A 2 53.69 30.22 -7.23
CA ALA A 2 52.29 29.83 -6.95
C ALA A 2 51.39 30.03 -8.21
N VAL A 3 50.59 29.11 -8.73
CA VAL A 3 50.13 27.77 -8.32
C VAL A 3 49.39 27.12 -9.51
N ALA A 4 49.42 25.78 -9.52
CA ALA A 4 48.35 24.83 -9.86
C ALA A 4 47.61 24.87 -11.21
N SER A 5 47.81 23.77 -11.95
CA SER A 5 46.85 23.10 -12.82
C SER A 5 45.56 22.74 -12.08
N THR A 6 44.41 22.76 -12.77
CA THR A 6 43.38 21.71 -12.67
C THR A 6 42.41 21.83 -13.84
N ALA A 7 42.27 20.74 -14.60
CA ALA A 7 41.12 20.51 -15.45
C ALA A 7 39.91 20.30 -14.54
N GLY A 8 38.88 21.13 -14.67
CA GLY A 8 37.60 20.88 -14.04
C GLY A 8 36.93 19.69 -14.70
N VAL A 9 36.98 18.52 -14.05
CA VAL A 9 36.06 17.44 -14.38
C VAL A 9 34.66 17.92 -14.01
N ALA A 10 33.82 18.11 -15.04
CA ALA A 10 32.39 18.26 -14.83
C ALA A 10 31.89 16.99 -14.17
N ALA A 11 31.65 17.04 -12.86
CA ALA A 11 30.95 15.99 -12.16
C ALA A 11 29.54 15.91 -12.75
N LEU A 12 29.28 14.87 -13.55
CA LEU A 12 27.94 14.39 -13.80
C LEU A 12 27.32 14.08 -12.44
N ALA A 13 26.46 14.95 -11.94
CA ALA A 13 25.58 14.59 -10.85
C ALA A 13 24.76 13.38 -11.31
N PRO A 14 24.63 12.30 -10.52
CA PRO A 14 23.63 11.31 -10.83
C PRO A 14 22.27 12.01 -10.73
N ALA A 15 21.55 12.07 -11.83
CA ALA A 15 20.12 12.35 -11.82
C ALA A 15 19.40 11.15 -11.17
N ALA A 16 19.59 10.98 -9.87
CA ALA A 16 18.80 10.07 -9.04
C ALA A 16 17.65 10.87 -8.44
N ALA A 17 16.75 11.30 -9.32
CA ALA A 17 15.36 11.52 -8.97
C ALA A 17 14.56 10.57 -9.86
N ASP A 18 14.84 9.27 -9.72
CA ASP A 18 13.98 8.22 -10.21
C ASP A 18 12.56 8.53 -9.75
N ALA A 19 11.64 8.50 -10.71
CA ALA A 19 10.25 8.88 -10.58
C ALA A 19 9.69 8.52 -9.20
N ALA A 20 9.40 9.54 -8.39
CA ALA A 20 8.37 9.44 -7.37
C ALA A 20 7.07 9.12 -8.13
N THR A 21 6.86 7.84 -8.40
CA THR A 21 5.59 7.31 -8.85
C THR A 21 4.64 7.67 -7.74
N SER A 22 3.85 8.72 -7.96
CA SER A 22 3.00 9.33 -6.95
C SER A 22 2.23 8.24 -6.25
N CYS A 23 2.49 8.07 -4.97
CA CYS A 23 1.87 7.06 -4.15
C CYS A 23 0.43 7.46 -3.90
N SER A 24 -0.42 7.15 -4.87
CA SER A 24 -1.86 7.36 -4.90
C SER A 24 -2.25 8.79 -4.50
N SER A 25 -2.46 9.65 -5.49
CA SER A 25 -3.30 10.83 -5.25
C SER A 25 -4.68 10.36 -4.78
N VAL A 26 -5.35 11.16 -3.94
CA VAL A 26 -6.65 10.88 -3.29
C VAL A 26 -7.75 10.39 -4.26
N THR A 27 -7.54 10.51 -5.57
CA THR A 27 -8.44 10.11 -6.65
C THR A 27 -8.14 8.75 -7.29
N THR A 28 -7.07 8.04 -6.92
CA THR A 28 -6.80 6.71 -7.49
C THR A 28 -7.35 5.60 -6.58
N PRO A 29 -8.24 4.74 -7.07
CA PRO A 29 -8.90 3.67 -6.29
C PRO A 29 -7.97 2.49 -5.96
N THR A 30 -6.66 2.70 -6.02
CA THR A 30 -5.66 1.64 -5.93
C THR A 30 -4.40 2.11 -5.22
N LEU A 31 -3.72 1.18 -4.55
CA LEU A 31 -2.39 1.39 -3.96
C LEU A 31 -1.33 0.81 -4.90
N LEU A 32 -0.44 1.65 -5.41
CA LEU A 32 0.63 1.23 -6.33
C LEU A 32 1.77 0.50 -5.59
N ARG A 33 2.59 -0.27 -6.33
CA ARG A 33 3.82 -0.86 -5.77
C ARG A 33 4.75 0.22 -5.21
N GLY A 34 5.39 -0.10 -4.08
CA GLY A 34 6.25 0.79 -3.32
C GLY A 34 5.49 1.75 -2.40
N CYS A 35 4.17 1.83 -2.51
CA CYS A 35 3.37 2.81 -1.80
C CYS A 35 2.74 2.27 -0.53
N SER A 36 2.44 3.20 0.39
CA SER A 36 1.95 2.87 1.72
C SER A 36 0.69 3.64 2.09
N LEU A 37 -0.17 2.99 2.88
CA LEU A 37 -1.25 3.60 3.64
C LEU A 37 -0.79 3.75 5.09
N TYR A 38 -0.72 4.99 5.55
CA TYR A 38 -0.51 5.36 6.94
C TYR A 38 -1.85 5.58 7.65
N ASP A 39 -1.82 5.87 8.95
CA ASP A 39 -2.98 6.16 9.78
C ASP A 39 -4.02 7.05 9.07
N ASN A 40 -5.27 6.60 9.06
CA ASN A 40 -6.43 7.23 8.41
C ASN A 40 -6.37 7.35 6.87
N GLN A 41 -5.38 6.76 6.22
CA GLN A 41 -5.34 6.69 4.76
C GLN A 41 -6.02 5.43 4.24
N PHE A 42 -6.64 5.55 3.08
CA PHE A 42 -7.41 4.47 2.47
C PHE A 42 -7.37 4.56 0.94
N ILE A 43 -7.75 3.44 0.31
CA ILE A 43 -8.19 3.39 -1.09
C ILE A 43 -9.67 3.05 -1.14
N LEU A 44 -10.36 3.50 -2.18
CA LEU A 44 -11.78 3.22 -2.43
C LEU A 44 -11.93 2.20 -3.56
N SER A 45 -13.01 1.43 -3.57
CA SER A 45 -13.44 0.74 -4.79
C SER A 45 -13.80 1.77 -5.87
N ALA A 46 -13.76 1.37 -7.13
CA ALA A 46 -14.23 2.20 -8.23
C ALA A 46 -15.11 1.37 -9.17
N PRO A 47 -16.12 2.00 -9.81
CA PRO A 47 -16.39 3.45 -9.81
C PRO A 47 -17.28 3.97 -8.66
N GLU A 48 -18.01 3.10 -7.95
CA GLU A 48 -19.06 3.54 -7.02
C GLU A 48 -18.59 3.77 -5.57
N GLU A 49 -17.31 3.53 -5.26
CA GLU A 49 -16.70 3.83 -3.94
C GLU A 49 -17.41 3.19 -2.73
N ASN A 50 -18.12 2.08 -2.97
CA ASN A 50 -18.87 1.38 -1.94
C ASN A 50 -18.00 0.72 -0.86
N TYR A 51 -16.75 0.41 -1.20
CA TYR A 51 -15.80 -0.25 -0.32
C TYR A 51 -14.57 0.61 -0.11
N ASN A 52 -13.93 0.45 1.05
CA ASN A 52 -12.63 1.06 1.31
C ASN A 52 -11.68 0.08 2.00
N LEU A 53 -10.38 0.25 1.77
CA LEU A 53 -9.33 -0.41 2.54
C LEU A 53 -8.61 0.66 3.35
N LEU A 54 -8.85 0.68 4.66
CA LEU A 54 -8.42 1.73 5.58
C LEU A 54 -7.34 1.21 6.52
N MET A 55 -6.22 1.93 6.62
CA MET A 55 -5.26 1.76 7.70
C MET A 55 -5.73 2.55 8.92
N ARG A 56 -6.30 1.86 9.92
CA ARG A 56 -6.89 2.52 11.09
C ARG A 56 -5.82 2.98 12.09
N PRO A 57 -6.09 4.04 12.89
CA PRO A 57 -5.16 4.53 13.92
C PRO A 57 -4.85 3.52 15.03
N ASP A 58 -5.70 2.50 15.21
CA ASP A 58 -5.45 1.41 16.16
C ASP A 58 -4.45 0.36 15.64
N GLY A 59 -3.94 0.55 14.41
CA GLY A 59 -2.92 -0.27 13.81
C GLY A 59 -3.44 -1.45 13.01
N ASN A 60 -4.74 -1.46 12.71
CA ASN A 60 -5.38 -2.53 11.95
C ASN A 60 -5.70 -2.06 10.52
N LEU A 61 -5.28 -2.84 9.51
CA LEU A 61 -5.70 -2.64 8.13
C LEU A 61 -7.02 -3.37 7.90
N VAL A 62 -8.06 -2.64 7.52
CA VAL A 62 -9.43 -3.17 7.47
C VAL A 62 -10.10 -2.79 6.17
N GLU A 63 -10.75 -3.77 5.53
CA GLU A 63 -11.68 -3.50 4.44
C GLU A 63 -13.07 -3.24 5.00
N TYR A 64 -13.70 -2.13 4.60
CA TYR A 64 -15.07 -1.78 4.95
C TYR A 64 -15.98 -1.70 3.74
N ARG A 65 -17.26 -1.95 4.01
CA ARG A 65 -18.39 -1.38 3.28
C ARG A 65 -19.16 -0.48 4.26
N ALA A 66 -20.35 -0.90 4.69
CA ALA A 66 -21.05 -0.34 5.85
C ALA A 66 -20.56 -0.90 7.21
N ARG A 67 -19.78 -1.98 7.17
CA ARG A 67 -19.16 -2.65 8.33
C ARG A 67 -17.81 -3.24 7.91
N ALA A 68 -17.02 -3.66 8.90
CA ALA A 68 -15.77 -4.38 8.62
C ALA A 68 -16.08 -5.71 7.91
N CYS A 69 -15.40 -5.95 6.79
CA CYS A 69 -15.55 -7.13 5.94
C CYS A 69 -14.35 -8.08 6.07
N TRP A 70 -13.15 -7.52 6.16
CA TRP A 70 -11.88 -8.23 6.31
C TRP A 70 -10.89 -7.39 7.12
N SER A 71 -9.90 -8.02 7.76
CA SER A 71 -8.87 -7.34 8.55
C SER A 71 -7.53 -8.10 8.57
N SER A 72 -6.42 -7.36 8.67
CA SER A 72 -5.08 -7.93 8.92
C SER A 72 -4.88 -8.49 10.33
N ARG A 73 -5.82 -8.25 11.26
CA ARG A 73 -5.75 -8.61 12.69
C ARG A 73 -4.50 -8.05 13.40
N THR A 74 -3.97 -6.92 12.91
CA THR A 74 -2.84 -6.22 13.54
C THR A 74 -3.34 -5.18 14.53
N SER A 75 -2.46 -4.75 15.44
CA SER A 75 -2.73 -3.67 16.40
C SER A 75 -1.44 -2.91 16.71
N GLY A 76 -1.59 -1.68 17.20
CA GLY A 76 -0.48 -0.80 17.59
C GLY A 76 -0.49 0.52 16.82
N ALA A 77 -0.35 1.63 17.53
CA ALA A 77 -0.37 2.96 16.92
C ALA A 77 0.82 3.16 15.96
N GLY A 78 0.57 3.85 14.84
CA GLY A 78 1.57 4.16 13.82
C GLY A 78 2.00 2.97 12.96
N ASN A 79 1.23 1.88 12.94
CA ASN A 79 1.41 0.84 11.93
C ASN A 79 1.04 1.41 10.55
N TYR A 80 1.64 0.87 9.50
CA TYR A 80 1.35 1.26 8.11
C TYR A 80 1.34 0.05 7.19
N ALA A 81 0.60 0.12 6.10
CA ALA A 81 0.49 -0.96 5.11
C ALA A 81 1.20 -0.57 3.82
N THR A 82 2.15 -1.36 3.35
CA THR A 82 2.90 -1.12 2.11
C THR A 82 2.63 -2.21 1.10
N TYR A 83 2.30 -1.85 -0.15
CA TYR A 83 2.38 -2.80 -1.25
C TYR A 83 3.83 -2.85 -1.73
N THR A 84 4.57 -3.85 -1.28
CA THR A 84 6.02 -3.96 -1.49
C THR A 84 6.39 -4.12 -2.97
N GLN A 85 7.62 -3.79 -3.33
CA GLN A 85 8.13 -4.02 -4.69
C GLN A 85 8.14 -5.51 -5.07
N LEU A 86 8.24 -6.40 -4.07
CA LEU A 86 8.14 -7.85 -4.24
C LEU A 86 6.70 -8.34 -4.45
N GLY A 87 5.72 -7.44 -4.30
CA GLY A 87 4.33 -7.70 -4.63
C GLY A 87 3.55 -8.44 -3.54
N SER A 88 3.97 -8.30 -2.29
CA SER A 88 3.17 -8.56 -1.10
C SER A 88 2.67 -7.25 -0.49
N LEU A 89 1.42 -7.25 0.00
CA LEU A 89 0.91 -6.21 0.87
C LEU A 89 1.29 -6.58 2.31
N VAL A 90 2.01 -5.70 2.98
CA VAL A 90 2.60 -5.98 4.30
C VAL A 90 2.21 -4.87 5.25
N VAL A 91 1.72 -5.23 6.44
CA VAL A 91 1.55 -4.28 7.54
C VAL A 91 2.83 -4.29 8.37
N TYR A 92 3.45 -3.13 8.52
CA TYR A 92 4.60 -2.91 9.37
C TYR A 92 4.20 -2.13 10.61
N ASN A 93 4.90 -2.33 11.72
CA ASN A 93 4.82 -1.42 12.85
C ASN A 93 5.61 -0.12 12.58
N ASN A 94 5.51 0.85 13.48
CA ASN A 94 6.21 2.14 13.39
C ASN A 94 7.76 2.04 13.39
N ARG A 95 8.33 0.85 13.61
CA ARG A 95 9.77 0.57 13.54
C ARG A 95 10.16 -0.18 12.25
N GLY A 96 9.23 -0.38 11.33
CA GLY A 96 9.45 -1.12 10.08
C GLY A 96 9.51 -2.64 10.25
N VAL A 97 9.03 -3.19 11.37
CA VAL A 97 8.94 -4.65 11.58
C VAL A 97 7.62 -5.17 11.01
N PRO A 98 7.64 -6.19 10.13
CA PRO A 98 6.41 -6.74 9.57
C PRO A 98 5.59 -7.44 10.66
N LEU A 99 4.30 -7.10 10.73
CA LEU A 99 3.32 -7.69 11.63
C LEU A 99 2.39 -8.69 10.92
N TRP A 100 2.11 -8.42 9.64
CA TRP A 100 1.27 -9.26 8.79
C TRP A 100 1.71 -9.12 7.32
N SER A 101 1.56 -10.18 6.53
CA SER A 101 1.84 -10.20 5.10
C SER A 101 0.75 -10.96 4.35
N SER A 102 0.39 -10.48 3.16
CA SER A 102 -0.50 -11.19 2.23
C SER A 102 0.12 -12.46 1.66
N ASN A 103 1.45 -12.62 1.74
CA ASN A 103 2.22 -13.73 1.18
C ASN A 103 1.94 -13.96 -0.32
N THR A 104 1.76 -12.87 -1.07
CA THR A 104 1.53 -12.90 -2.52
C THR A 104 2.83 -12.72 -3.29
N ASN A 105 2.94 -13.44 -4.41
CA ASN A 105 4.17 -13.52 -5.20
C ASN A 105 4.30 -12.44 -6.29
N GLY A 106 3.56 -11.34 -6.17
CA GLY A 106 3.74 -10.18 -7.05
C GLY A 106 3.39 -10.35 -8.51
N GLY A 107 2.22 -10.93 -8.81
CA GLY A 107 1.52 -10.56 -10.06
C GLY A 107 0.95 -9.13 -9.94
N GLY A 108 0.76 -8.40 -11.04
CA GLY A 108 0.07 -7.09 -11.06
C GLY A 108 0.84 -5.90 -10.47
N THR A 109 0.27 -4.70 -10.50
CA THR A 109 0.95 -3.45 -10.09
C THR A 109 0.22 -2.68 -9.00
N THR A 110 -0.92 -3.20 -8.53
CA THR A 110 -1.81 -2.49 -7.60
C THR A 110 -2.40 -3.39 -6.52
N VAL A 111 -2.76 -2.79 -5.39
CA VAL A 111 -3.82 -3.32 -4.50
C VAL A 111 -5.11 -2.59 -4.83
N SER A 112 -6.21 -3.31 -4.95
CA SER A 112 -7.52 -2.76 -5.33
C SER A 112 -8.67 -3.55 -4.70
N ILE A 113 -9.85 -2.93 -4.63
CA ILE A 113 -11.09 -3.59 -4.23
C ILE A 113 -12.05 -3.54 -5.43
N ASN A 114 -12.63 -4.69 -5.81
CA ASN A 114 -13.65 -4.69 -6.85
C ASN A 114 -14.98 -4.15 -6.32
N ASP A 115 -15.70 -3.41 -7.16
CA ASP A 115 -16.97 -2.82 -6.73
C ASP A 115 -18.15 -3.80 -6.74
N LEU A 116 -18.05 -4.86 -7.57
CA LEU A 116 -19.07 -5.89 -7.73
C LEU A 116 -19.22 -6.86 -6.54
N GLY A 117 -18.41 -6.72 -5.49
CA GLY A 117 -18.51 -7.63 -4.34
C GLY A 117 -17.56 -7.41 -3.17
N GLY A 118 -16.64 -6.44 -3.24
CA GLY A 118 -15.67 -6.21 -2.16
C GLY A 118 -14.59 -7.28 -2.11
N ALA A 119 -14.12 -7.76 -3.25
CA ALA A 119 -12.97 -8.64 -3.30
C ALA A 119 -11.69 -7.78 -3.27
N LEU A 120 -10.89 -7.95 -2.21
CA LEU A 120 -9.57 -7.35 -2.09
C LEU A 120 -8.55 -8.13 -2.93
N TYR A 121 -7.92 -7.43 -3.86
CA TYR A 121 -6.82 -7.94 -4.68
C TYR A 121 -5.50 -7.31 -4.25
N VAL A 122 -4.47 -8.13 -4.10
CA VAL A 122 -3.08 -7.72 -4.05
C VAL A 122 -2.43 -8.20 -5.34
N GLY A 123 -2.24 -7.27 -6.27
CA GLY A 123 -1.83 -7.61 -7.61
C GLY A 123 -2.92 -8.37 -8.35
N THR A 124 -2.59 -9.57 -8.84
CA THR A 124 -3.57 -10.49 -9.46
C THR A 124 -4.12 -11.51 -8.48
N THR A 125 -3.68 -11.50 -7.21
CA THR A 125 -4.11 -12.47 -6.20
C THR A 125 -5.24 -11.89 -5.36
N LYS A 126 -6.34 -12.63 -5.25
CA LYS A 126 -7.45 -12.30 -4.38
C LYS A 126 -7.13 -12.73 -2.95
N ILE A 127 -7.12 -11.78 -2.01
CA ILE A 127 -6.88 -12.01 -0.57
C ILE A 127 -8.19 -12.24 0.17
N PHE A 128 -9.24 -11.52 -0.22
CA PHE A 128 -10.55 -11.65 0.35
C PHE A 128 -11.59 -11.84 -0.75
N GLY A 129 -12.50 -12.80 -0.54
CA GLY A 129 -13.45 -13.27 -1.55
C GLY A 129 -14.63 -12.35 -1.83
N GLY A 130 -14.85 -11.34 -1.00
CA GLY A 130 -16.04 -10.49 -1.04
C GLY A 130 -17.28 -11.13 -0.41
N SER A 131 -18.33 -10.31 -0.28
CA SER A 131 -19.52 -10.44 0.57
C SER A 131 -19.22 -10.38 2.07
N CYS A 132 -19.43 -9.19 2.64
CA CYS A 132 -19.25 -8.85 4.05
C CYS A 132 -20.25 -9.57 4.98
N ALA A 133 -20.49 -10.88 4.82
CA ALA A 133 -21.45 -11.65 5.59
C ALA A 133 -21.04 -11.71 7.08
N PRO A 134 -21.99 -11.71 8.03
CA PRO A 134 -21.67 -11.92 9.43
C PRO A 134 -21.04 -13.30 9.58
N GLY A 135 -19.81 -13.34 10.08
CA GLY A 135 -19.14 -14.60 10.39
C GLY A 135 -18.32 -15.23 9.27
N ASN A 136 -17.90 -14.50 8.22
CA ASN A 136 -16.74 -14.95 7.45
C ASN A 136 -15.48 -14.66 8.28
N PRO A 137 -14.90 -15.65 8.98
CA PRO A 137 -13.75 -15.41 9.82
C PRO A 137 -12.53 -15.27 8.94
N VAL A 138 -11.80 -14.21 9.22
CA VAL A 138 -10.34 -14.11 9.11
C VAL A 138 -9.62 -15.39 9.54
#